data_AF-A0A250K3L2-F1
#
_entry.id   AF-A0A250K3L2-F1
#
_cell.length_a   1.000
_cell.length_b   1.000
_cell.length_c   1.000
_cell.angle_alpha   90.00
_cell.angle_beta   90.00
_cell.angle_gamma   90.00
#
_symmetry.space_group_name_H-M   'P 1'
#
loop_
_entity.id
_entity.type
_entity.pdbx_description
1 polymer ?
#
loop_
_entity_poly.entity_id
_entity_poly.type
_entity_poly.pdbx_seq_one_letter_code
_entity_poly.pdbx_strand_id
1 'polypeptide(L)' 'MLGLGLGEIIVLGFILLVVFSAARMGQLGNAVGKFVYSFRKASKGEDLVDAKPLPPVRRSTTDAEFTDPEQPRRR' A
#
# COMPACT_ATOMS: atom_id res chain seq x y z
N MET A 1 34.77 26.50 9.90
CA MET A 1 33.61 26.35 8.99
C MET A 1 33.67 24.93 8.44
N LEU A 2 32.61 24.13 8.58
CA LEU A 2 32.61 22.76 8.08
C LEU A 2 32.65 22.82 6.55
N GLY A 3 33.84 22.67 5.97
CA GLY A 3 34.05 22.59 4.53
C GLY A 3 33.55 21.25 4.02
N LEU A 4 32.22 21.05 4.00
CA LEU A 4 31.59 19.86 3.45
C LEU A 4 31.64 19.96 1.93
N GLY A 5 32.79 19.66 1.35
CA GLY A 5 32.92 19.42 -0.07
C GLY A 5 32.29 18.08 -0.46
N LEU A 6 32.17 17.86 -1.77
CA LEU A 6 31.66 16.61 -2.33
C LEU A 6 32.48 15.40 -1.85
N GLY A 7 33.79 15.59 -1.66
CA GLY A 7 34.71 14.56 -1.17
C GLY A 7 34.42 14.14 0.26
N GLU A 8 34.23 15.10 1.18
CA GLU A 8 33.88 14.79 2.57
C GLU A 8 32.55 14.04 2.69
N ILE A 9 31.54 14.40 1.88
CA ILE A 9 30.24 13.70 1.89
C ILE A 9 30.37 12.24 1.43
N ILE A 10 31.19 11.97 0.42
CA ILE A 10 31.44 10.60 -0.06
C ILE A 10 32.14 9.76 1.02
N VAL A 11 33.16 10.32 1.68
CA VAL A 11 33.88 9.63 2.77
C VAL A 11 32.95 9.32 3.94
N LEU A 12 32.14 10.30 4.36
CA LEU A 12 31.12 10.09 5.39
C LEU A 12 30.10 9.02 4.98
N GLY A 13 29.61 9.06 3.75
CA GLY A 13 28.71 8.04 3.20
C GLY A 13 29.33 6.64 3.19
N PHE A 14 30.62 6.54 2.88
CA PHE A 14 31.36 5.28 2.89
C PHE A 14 31.50 4.71 4.31
N ILE A 15 31.82 5.56 5.31
CA ILE A 15 31.87 5.15 6.72
C ILE A 15 30.51 4.59 7.17
N LEU A 16 29.41 5.28 6.85
CA LEU A 16 28.07 4.82 7.18
C LEU A 16 27.76 3.48 6.51
N LEU A 17 28.15 3.29 5.24
CA LEU A 17 27.97 2.02 4.53
C LEU A 17 28.71 0.85 5.22
N VAL A 18 29.93 1.09 5.70
CA VAL A 18 30.73 0.09 6.42
C VAL A 18 30.09 -0.26 7.77
N VAL A 19 29.65 0.76 8.53
CA VAL A 19 29.03 0.57 9.85
C VAL A 19 27.69 -0.17 9.75
N PHE A 20 26.82 0.26 8.83
CA PHE A 20 25.51 -0.35 8.66
C PHE A 20 25.56 -1.64 7.85
N SER A 21 26.66 -1.92 7.15
CA SER A 21 26.80 -3.00 6.15
C SER A 21 25.80 -2.87 4.99
N ALA A 22 26.21 -3.26 3.78
CA ALA A 22 25.39 -3.16 2.59
C ALA A 22 24.02 -3.85 2.72
N ALA A 23 23.95 -4.93 3.51
CA ALA A 23 22.73 -5.70 3.72
C ALA A 23 21.63 -4.90 4.45
N ARG A 24 21.97 -4.21 5.55
CA ARG A 24 20.96 -3.47 6.35
C ARG A 24 20.57 -2.15 5.68
N MET A 25 21.54 -1.47 5.07
CA MET A 25 21.30 -0.24 4.32
C MET A 25 20.40 -0.49 3.10
N GLY A 26 20.57 -1.63 2.41
CA GLY A 26 19.72 -2.04 1.29
C GLY A 26 18.27 -2.32 1.71
N GLN A 27 18.05 -2.97 2.86
CA GLN A 27 16.70 -3.21 3.38
C GLN A 27 15.98 -1.90 3.73
N LEU A 28 16.66 -0.96 4.41
CA LEU A 28 16.12 0.37 4.68
C LEU A 28 15.81 1.12 3.40
N GLY A 29 16.73 1.13 2.43
CA GLY A 29 16.56 1.78 1.15
C GLY A 29 15.36 1.24 0.36
N ASN A 30 15.14 -0.08 0.39
CA ASN A 30 13.98 -0.70 -0.26
C ASN A 30 12.65 -0.30 0.41
N ALA A 31 12.61 -0.28 1.75
CA ALA A 31 11.41 0.13 2.50
C ALA A 31 11.08 1.61 2.28
N VAL A 32 12.08 2.48 2.38
CA VAL A 32 11.95 3.93 2.13
C VAL A 32 11.59 4.18 0.66
N GLY A 33 12.21 3.47 -0.28
CA GLY A 33 11.90 3.59 -1.70
C GLY A 33 10.45 3.26 -2.03
N LYS A 34 9.91 2.17 -1.45
CA LYS A 34 8.49 1.80 -1.58
C LYS A 34 7.55 2.84 -0.94
N PHE A 35 7.93 3.36 0.22
CA PHE A 35 7.17 4.42 0.90
C PHE A 35 7.11 5.69 0.03
N VAL A 36 8.27 6.18 -0.44
CA VAL A 36 8.35 7.37 -1.28
C VAL A 36 7.66 7.16 -2.62
N TYR A 37 7.75 5.96 -3.21
CA TYR A 37 7.02 5.61 -4.43
C TYR A 37 5.50 5.72 -4.24
N SER A 38 4.97 5.12 -3.17
CA SER A 38 3.55 5.15 -2.83
C SER A 38 3.10 6.58 -2.50
N PHE A 39 3.93 7.33 -1.78
CA PHE A 39 3.69 8.73 -1.45
C PHE A 39 3.67 9.62 -2.69
N ARG A 40 4.60 9.40 -3.63
CA ARG A 40 4.66 10.12 -4.91
C ARG A 40 3.45 9.78 -5.79
N LYS A 41 3.01 8.51 -5.83
CA LYS A 41 1.82 8.07 -6.57
C LYS A 41 0.55 8.72 -6.02
N ALA A 42 0.37 8.71 -4.70
CA ALA A 42 -0.76 9.37 -4.03
C ALA A 42 -0.73 10.89 -4.23
N SER A 43 0.45 11.53 -4.11
CA SER A 43 0.60 12.98 -4.27
C SER A 43 0.35 13.46 -5.71
N LYS A 44 0.52 12.58 -6.71
CA LYS A 44 0.21 12.86 -8.12
C LYS A 44 -1.25 12.59 -8.49
N GLY A 45 -2.08 12.09 -7.57
CA GLY A 45 -3.46 11.71 -7.85
C GLY A 45 -3.63 10.46 -8.72
N GLU A 46 -2.56 9.69 -8.95
CA GLU A 46 -2.58 8.46 -9.77
C GLU A 46 -3.24 7.26 -9.03
N ASP A 47 -3.61 7.43 -7.76
CA ASP A 47 -4.25 6.37 -6.95
C ASP A 47 -5.75 6.18 -7.25
N LEU A 48 -6.34 7.02 -8.11
CA LEU A 48 -7.71 6.82 -8.60
C LEU A 48 -7.81 5.84 -9.79
N VAL A 49 -6.69 5.38 -10.36
CA VAL A 49 -6.69 4.55 -11.60
C VAL A 49 -6.35 3.07 -11.34
N ASP A 50 -5.94 2.70 -10.12
CA ASP A 50 -5.69 1.29 -9.75
C ASP A 50 -6.80 0.72 -8.86
N ALA A 51 -8.04 1.14 -9.11
CA ALA A 51 -9.20 0.36 -8.72
C ALA A 51 -9.21 -0.89 -9.62
N LYS A 52 -8.47 -1.93 -9.21
CA LYS A 52 -8.72 -3.31 -9.64
C LYS A 52 -10.25 -3.46 -9.67
N PRO A 53 -10.89 -3.71 -10.83
CA PRO A 53 -12.34 -3.75 -10.89
C PRO A 53 -12.79 -4.75 -9.84
N LEU A 54 -13.56 -4.26 -8.86
CA LEU A 54 -14.16 -5.12 -7.86
C LEU A 54 -14.86 -6.24 -8.65
N PRO A 55 -14.61 -7.52 -8.32
CA PRO A 55 -15.32 -8.60 -9.00
C PRO A 55 -16.81 -8.27 -8.93
N PRO A 56 -17.53 -8.34 -10.06
CA PRO A 56 -18.89 -7.86 -10.13
C PRO A 56 -19.65 -8.48 -8.96
N VAL A 57 -20.20 -7.63 -8.10
CA VAL A 57 -21.12 -8.04 -7.04
C VAL A 57 -22.18 -8.86 -7.76
N ARG A 58 -22.11 -10.18 -7.61
CA ARG A 58 -23.23 -11.05 -7.97
C ARG A 58 -24.35 -10.53 -7.10
N ARG A 59 -25.31 -9.83 -7.71
CA ARG A 59 -26.64 -9.67 -7.15
C ARG A 59 -27.17 -11.08 -6.96
N SER A 60 -26.93 -11.67 -5.79
CA SER A 60 -27.75 -12.75 -5.28
C SER A 60 -29.08 -12.11 -4.92
N THR A 61 -29.95 -12.02 -5.92
CA THR A 61 -31.37 -12.06 -5.70
C THR A 61 -31.65 -13.38 -4.99
N THR A 62 -31.93 -13.38 -3.69
CA THR A 62 -32.80 -14.31 -2.95
C THR A 62 -32.57 -14.06 -1.46
N ASP A 63 -33.22 -13.04 -0.90
CA ASP A 63 -33.56 -13.01 0.53
C ASP A 63 -34.95 -12.35 0.73
N ALA A 64 -35.77 -12.36 -0.33
CA ALA A 64 -37.21 -12.17 -0.22
C ALA A 64 -37.86 -13.56 -0.27
N GLU A 65 -37.45 -14.44 0.66
CA GLU A 65 -38.25 -15.62 0.96
C GLU A 65 -39.47 -15.13 1.72
N PHE A 66 -40.54 -14.99 0.95
CA PHE A 66 -41.89 -14.64 1.35
C PHE A 66 -42.40 -15.70 2.33
N THR A 67 -42.23 -15.49 3.64
CA THR A 67 -42.98 -16.25 4.64
C THR A 67 -44.39 -15.69 4.70
N ASP A 68 -45.27 -16.27 3.89
CA ASP A 68 -46.67 -16.36 4.25
C ASP A 68 -47.19 -17.76 3.92
N PRO A 69 -47.39 -18.59 4.94
CA PRO A 69 -48.58 -19.41 4.91
C PRO A 69 -49.22 -19.46 6.30
N GLU A 70 -50.01 -18.45 6.66
CA GLU A 70 -51.07 -18.70 7.63
C GLU A 70 -52.42 -18.12 7.18
N GLN A 71 -53.07 -18.87 6.28
CA GLN A 71 -54.51 -18.82 6.06
C GLN A 71 -55.11 -20.24 6.04
N PRO A 72 -56.41 -20.38 6.34
CA PRO A 72 -56.90 -21.13 7.50
C PRO A 72 -57.51 -22.47 7.11
N ARG A 73 -57.20 -23.55 7.85
CA ARG A 73 -57.98 -24.80 7.73
C ARG A 73 -58.99 -24.93 8.85
N ARG A 74 -60.25 -24.75 8.44
CA ARG A 74 -61.45 -25.35 9.05
C ARG A 74 -61.15 -26.76 9.59
N ARG A 75 -61.48 -27.00 10.86
CA ARG A 75 -62.32 -28.13 11.26
C ARG A 75 -62.93 -27.89 12.62
#